data_AF-A0A366HYN4-F1
#
_entry.id   AF-A0A366HYN4-F1
#
_cell.length_a   1.000
_cell.length_b   1.000
_cell.length_c   1.000
_cell.angle_alpha   90.00
_cell.angle_beta   90.00
_cell.angle_gamma   90.00
#
_symmetry.space_group_name_H-M   'P 1'
#
loop_
_entity.id
_entity.type
_entity.pdbx_description
1 polymer ?
#
loop_
_entity_poly.entity_id
_entity_poly.type
_entity_poly.pdbx_seq_one_letter_code
_entity_poly.pdbx_strand_id
1 'polypeptide(L)'
;MRNLSIKWLWGAYGWLLLTTFPIQVNADAPDFDYQLQSNLRSYIYQGERYQNSDDYNLYSDNYSQLMMNFFSRYQYQRLSFPLKVRASEKVSFDKENDKSQIIVDEALLDYSLTDTFIVNAGRKQLVNGVAMGNNPTDFLNLNKFQDRHLSDQQRRSEIIGNNLVGVMNYFSSSSLQFYYLPSESASWLQYSLNTPKINTDTGISYYHNSSNALGINISTTITDKVTGYIENSLSDKRNRSVIDAHGNLNSKSGIFNELVLGSQYTFDNGINFNAEYWYNQHGYTESEYDNIYVAVAAGKIHRTDASKYLNVRNRYKNKLFIRLSDAPINADIKLEQTFIHGLNDNSNFLRSTVINQVSKNSTLRVSVEFYQGNSQSEYGSNPINYGLFLSWQYFWNSH
;
A
#
# COMPACT_ATOMS: atom_id res chain seq x y z
N MET A 1 18.04 -33.78 -12.45
CA MET A 1 18.86 -32.86 -13.27
C MET A 1 18.33 -32.76 -14.71
N ARG A 2 17.17 -32.10 -14.90
CA ARG A 2 16.63 -31.70 -16.22
C ARG A 2 15.44 -30.74 -15.97
N ASN A 3 15.74 -29.44 -15.86
CA ASN A 3 14.85 -28.29 -16.12
C ASN A 3 15.57 -26.98 -15.71
N LEU A 4 16.77 -26.77 -16.24
CA LEU A 4 17.54 -25.52 -16.08
C LEU A 4 17.48 -24.63 -17.34
N SER A 5 16.76 -25.04 -18.39
CA SER A 5 16.77 -24.39 -19.70
C SER A 5 15.83 -23.17 -19.82
N ILE A 6 14.90 -22.95 -18.90
CA ILE A 6 13.96 -21.81 -18.96
C ILE A 6 14.50 -20.55 -18.23
N LYS A 7 15.48 -20.70 -17.33
CA LYS A 7 16.03 -19.56 -16.56
C LYS A 7 16.97 -18.65 -17.37
N TRP A 8 17.55 -19.13 -18.47
CA TRP A 8 18.45 -18.35 -19.33
C TRP A 8 17.73 -17.42 -20.31
N LEU A 9 16.45 -17.64 -20.59
CA LEU A 9 15.68 -16.81 -21.52
C LEU A 9 15.32 -15.43 -20.95
N TRP A 10 15.18 -15.30 -19.62
CA TRP A 10 14.80 -14.03 -18.99
C TRP A 10 15.94 -13.03 -18.89
N GLY A 11 17.18 -13.50 -18.70
CA GLY A 11 18.37 -12.65 -18.81
C GLY A 11 18.49 -12.05 -20.21
N ALA A 12 18.20 -12.85 -21.25
CA ALA A 12 18.25 -12.39 -22.63
C ALA A 12 17.08 -11.45 -23.00
N TYR A 13 15.86 -11.70 -22.55
CA TYR A 13 14.70 -10.84 -22.82
C TYR A 13 14.74 -9.49 -22.08
N GLY A 14 15.19 -9.50 -20.82
CA GLY A 14 15.44 -8.28 -20.06
C GLY A 14 16.51 -7.42 -20.76
N TRP A 15 17.62 -8.04 -21.19
CA TRP A 15 18.66 -7.36 -21.97
C TRP A 15 18.17 -6.88 -23.35
N LEU A 16 17.35 -7.66 -24.07
CA LEU A 16 16.83 -7.25 -25.38
C LEU A 16 15.90 -6.03 -25.31
N LEU A 17 15.02 -5.96 -24.29
CA LEU A 17 14.19 -4.78 -24.03
C LEU A 17 15.03 -3.57 -23.61
N LEU A 18 16.13 -3.78 -22.87
CA LEU A 18 17.07 -2.73 -22.47
C LEU A 18 17.88 -2.16 -23.66
N THR A 19 18.16 -2.99 -24.67
CA THR A 19 18.95 -2.56 -25.86
C THR A 19 18.13 -1.93 -26.99
N THR A 20 16.81 -2.13 -27.02
CA THR A 20 15.96 -1.72 -28.16
C THR A 20 15.12 -0.47 -27.88
N PHE A 21 15.09 0.04 -26.64
CA PHE A 21 14.36 1.24 -26.26
C PHE A 21 15.12 2.58 -26.21
N PRO A 22 16.40 2.73 -26.61
CA PRO A 22 16.86 4.04 -27.07
C PRO A 22 16.36 4.20 -28.51
N ILE A 23 15.04 4.39 -28.68
CA ILE A 23 14.56 5.08 -29.87
C ILE A 23 15.29 6.42 -29.84
N GLN A 24 16.03 6.71 -30.91
CA GLN A 24 16.77 7.94 -31.14
C GLN A 24 15.81 9.14 -31.13
N VAL A 25 15.35 9.50 -29.95
CA VAL A 25 14.67 10.76 -29.71
C VAL A 25 15.78 11.70 -29.29
N ASN A 26 15.94 12.77 -30.06
CA ASN A 26 16.83 13.89 -29.81
C ASN A 26 16.32 14.71 -28.61
N ALA A 27 16.06 14.01 -27.49
CA ALA A 27 15.64 14.55 -26.22
C ALA A 27 16.89 14.83 -25.40
N ASP A 28 16.98 16.03 -24.83
CA ASP A 28 18.01 16.39 -23.87
C ASP A 28 17.97 15.38 -22.72
N ALA A 29 18.97 14.50 -22.68
CA ALA A 29 19.27 13.51 -21.62
C ALA A 29 18.05 12.82 -20.97
N PRO A 30 17.58 11.66 -21.45
CA PRO A 30 16.63 10.86 -20.69
C PRO A 30 17.22 10.45 -19.32
N ASP A 31 16.52 10.80 -18.25
CA ASP A 31 16.83 10.31 -16.89
C ASP A 31 16.37 8.85 -16.78
N PHE A 32 17.31 7.95 -16.48
CA PHE A 32 17.05 6.52 -16.28
C PHE A 32 17.48 6.09 -14.88
N ASP A 33 16.56 5.40 -14.19
CA ASP A 33 16.82 4.79 -12.88
C ASP A 33 16.47 3.29 -12.89
N TYR A 34 17.33 2.48 -12.28
CA TYR A 34 17.15 1.03 -12.18
C TYR A 34 17.22 0.55 -10.72
N GLN A 35 16.27 -0.30 -10.32
CA GLN A 35 16.28 -0.93 -8.99
C GLN A 35 16.00 -2.43 -9.09
N LEU A 36 16.92 -3.24 -8.55
CA LEU A 36 16.75 -4.67 -8.33
C LEU A 36 16.31 -4.91 -6.88
N GLN A 37 15.31 -5.76 -6.68
CA GLN A 37 14.82 -6.14 -5.36
C GLN A 37 14.56 -7.63 -5.29
N SER A 38 14.99 -8.28 -4.22
CA SER A 38 14.67 -9.67 -3.92
C SER A 38 14.04 -9.75 -2.53
N ASN A 39 12.88 -10.39 -2.45
CA ASN A 39 12.15 -10.61 -1.20
C ASN A 39 12.04 -12.11 -0.96
N LEU A 40 12.43 -12.56 0.23
CA LEU A 40 12.12 -13.89 0.74
C LEU A 40 11.15 -13.74 1.91
N ARG A 41 10.02 -14.42 1.82
CA ARG A 41 8.96 -14.35 2.82
C ARG A 41 8.70 -15.75 3.38
N SER A 42 8.73 -15.86 4.71
CA SER A 42 8.45 -17.11 5.40
C SER A 42 7.53 -16.88 6.61
N TYR A 43 6.46 -17.65 6.69
CA TYR A 43 5.50 -17.63 7.78
C TYR A 43 5.53 -18.96 8.53
N ILE A 44 5.35 -18.89 9.85
CA ILE A 44 5.15 -20.08 10.68
C ILE A 44 3.76 -20.00 11.33
N TYR A 45 2.97 -21.06 11.12
CA TYR A 45 1.55 -21.11 11.48
C TYR A 45 1.30 -21.68 12.88
N GLN A 46 0.13 -21.39 13.43
CA GLN A 46 -0.35 -21.94 14.70
C GLN A 46 -0.71 -23.44 14.58
N GLY A 47 0.26 -24.35 14.78
CA GLY A 47 0.03 -25.75 15.17
C GLY A 47 -0.87 -26.63 14.27
N GLU A 48 -1.12 -27.87 14.71
CA GLU A 48 -1.83 -28.94 13.97
C GLU A 48 -3.26 -28.60 13.51
N ARG A 49 -3.86 -27.50 14.01
CA ARG A 49 -5.25 -27.09 13.71
C ARG A 49 -5.52 -26.71 12.26
N TYR A 50 -4.48 -26.36 11.50
CA TYR A 50 -4.57 -25.94 10.10
C TYR A 50 -3.81 -26.84 9.13
N GLN A 51 -3.09 -27.86 9.64
CA GLN A 51 -2.25 -28.74 8.81
C GLN A 51 -3.06 -29.65 7.87
N ASN A 52 -4.34 -29.90 8.18
CA ASN A 52 -5.23 -30.79 7.42
C ASN A 52 -6.43 -30.08 6.77
N SER A 53 -6.43 -28.75 6.73
CA SER A 53 -7.50 -27.97 6.12
C SER A 53 -7.03 -27.31 4.83
N ASP A 54 -7.90 -27.23 3.82
CA ASP A 54 -7.72 -26.40 2.62
C ASP A 54 -7.40 -24.92 2.95
N ASP A 55 -7.61 -24.51 4.21
CA ASP A 55 -7.15 -23.23 4.78
C ASP A 55 -5.62 -23.05 4.78
N TYR A 56 -4.81 -24.11 4.67
CA TYR A 56 -3.34 -23.98 4.62
C TYR A 56 -2.89 -23.17 3.38
N ASN A 57 -3.58 -23.34 2.25
CA ASN A 57 -3.29 -22.64 0.99
C ASN A 57 -3.65 -21.15 1.01
N LEU A 58 -4.53 -20.71 1.92
CA LEU A 58 -4.87 -19.29 2.08
C LEU A 58 -3.76 -18.49 2.76
N TYR A 59 -2.85 -19.16 3.48
CA TYR A 59 -1.78 -18.51 4.20
C TYR A 59 -0.38 -19.00 3.83
N SER A 60 -0.22 -20.09 3.06
CA SER A 60 1.05 -20.61 2.54
C SER A 60 1.70 -19.69 1.49
N ASP A 61 1.76 -18.40 1.76
CA ASP A 61 2.54 -17.42 1.01
C ASP A 61 4.02 -17.46 1.44
N ASN A 62 4.55 -18.67 1.63
CA ASN A 62 5.99 -18.86 1.62
C ASN A 62 6.41 -18.75 0.16
N TYR A 63 7.13 -17.67 -0.17
CA TYR A 63 7.62 -17.47 -1.51
C TYR A 63 8.93 -16.70 -1.50
N SER A 64 9.71 -16.92 -2.55
CA SER A 64 10.78 -16.05 -2.96
C SER A 64 10.29 -15.22 -4.14
N GLN A 65 10.54 -13.93 -4.12
CA GLN A 65 10.18 -13.03 -5.22
C GLN A 65 11.41 -12.23 -5.63
N LEU A 66 11.67 -12.18 -6.93
CA LEU A 66 12.63 -11.28 -7.54
C LEU A 66 11.84 -10.21 -8.31
N MET A 67 12.16 -8.95 -8.11
CA MET A 67 11.56 -7.81 -8.79
C MET A 67 12.64 -6.92 -9.40
N MET A 68 12.43 -6.48 -10.63
CA MET A 68 13.26 -5.49 -11.32
C MET A 68 12.36 -4.31 -11.68
N ASN A 69 12.71 -3.11 -11.21
CA ASN A 69 11.99 -1.89 -11.50
C ASN A 69 12.80 -1.06 -12.50
N PHE A 70 12.10 -0.57 -13.51
CA PHE A 70 12.60 0.35 -14.52
C PHE A 70 11.78 1.62 -14.48
N PHE A 71 12.46 2.76 -14.40
CA PHE A 71 11.85 4.08 -14.53
C PHE A 71 12.58 4.89 -15.59
N SER A 72 11.80 5.55 -16.43
CA SER A 72 12.29 6.46 -17.46
C SER A 72 11.33 7.63 -17.59
N ARG A 73 11.86 8.82 -17.86
CA ARG A 73 11.05 9.98 -18.23
C ARG A 73 11.58 10.61 -19.50
N TYR A 74 10.71 10.77 -20.49
CA TYR A 74 11.02 11.48 -21.72
C TYR A 74 10.36 12.84 -21.70
N GLN A 75 11.10 13.90 -22.03
CA GLN A 75 10.58 15.25 -22.10
C GLN A 75 10.94 15.89 -23.44
N TYR A 76 9.94 16.48 -24.09
CA TYR A 76 10.13 17.23 -25.33
C TYR A 76 9.19 18.43 -25.34
N GLN A 77 9.76 19.64 -25.24
CA GLN A 77 9.00 20.89 -25.13
C GLN A 77 7.97 20.82 -23.99
N ARG A 78 6.67 20.84 -24.34
CA ARG A 78 5.52 20.81 -23.42
C ARG A 78 4.99 19.39 -23.16
N LEU A 79 5.60 18.38 -23.78
CA LEU A 79 5.24 16.97 -23.66
C LEU A 79 6.14 16.29 -22.63
N SER A 80 5.56 15.50 -21.73
CA SER A 80 6.28 14.57 -20.87
C SER A 80 5.66 13.18 -20.94
N PHE A 81 6.51 12.15 -20.90
CA PHE A 81 6.12 10.76 -20.89
C PHE A 81 6.90 10.00 -19.81
N PRO A 82 6.42 9.94 -18.56
CA PRO A 82 6.94 9.03 -17.55
C PRO A 82 6.47 7.60 -17.82
N LEU A 83 7.42 6.66 -17.72
CA LEU A 83 7.23 5.23 -17.84
C LEU A 83 7.84 4.53 -16.63
N LYS A 84 7.04 3.70 -15.96
CA LYS A 84 7.45 2.85 -14.85
C LYS A 84 6.97 1.42 -15.07
N VAL A 85 7.92 0.50 -15.20
CA VAL A 85 7.66 -0.91 -15.45
C VAL A 85 8.36 -1.76 -14.40
N ARG A 86 7.70 -2.83 -13.95
CA ARG A 86 8.26 -3.82 -13.04
C ARG A 86 8.16 -5.22 -13.64
N ALA A 87 9.26 -5.94 -13.68
CA ALA A 87 9.24 -7.37 -13.89
C ALA A 87 9.30 -8.08 -12.54
N SER A 88 8.47 -9.09 -12.31
CA SER A 88 8.41 -9.85 -11.07
C SER A 88 8.36 -11.34 -11.35
N GLU A 89 9.20 -12.10 -10.67
CA GLU A 89 9.19 -13.56 -10.63
C GLU A 89 8.92 -14.01 -9.19
N LYS A 90 7.77 -14.63 -8.94
CA LYS A 90 7.41 -15.25 -7.67
C LYS A 90 7.56 -16.76 -7.79
N VAL A 91 8.40 -17.34 -6.95
CA VAL A 91 8.58 -18.79 -6.78
C VAL A 91 8.02 -19.17 -5.42
N SER A 92 6.96 -19.95 -5.41
CA SER A 92 6.30 -20.48 -4.23
C SER A 92 6.89 -21.83 -3.84
N PHE A 93 6.80 -22.19 -2.57
CA PHE A 93 7.14 -23.56 -2.14
C PHE A 93 6.14 -24.59 -2.67
N ASP A 94 4.91 -24.16 -2.95
CA ASP A 94 3.96 -24.86 -3.79
C ASP A 94 4.09 -24.39 -5.24
N LYS A 95 4.61 -25.27 -6.12
CA LYS A 95 4.95 -24.96 -7.51
C LYS A 95 3.76 -24.54 -8.36
N GLU A 96 2.54 -24.93 -7.99
CA GLU A 96 1.35 -24.50 -8.74
C GLU A 96 1.08 -22.99 -8.61
N ASN A 97 1.76 -22.35 -7.66
CA ASN A 97 1.62 -20.93 -7.35
C ASN A 97 2.79 -20.05 -7.84
N ASP A 98 3.71 -20.59 -8.65
CA ASP A 98 4.75 -19.80 -9.32
C ASP A 98 4.12 -18.81 -10.30
N LYS A 99 4.56 -17.54 -10.28
CA LYS A 99 4.01 -16.48 -11.14
C LYS A 99 5.10 -15.54 -11.65
N SER A 100 5.22 -15.45 -12.97
CA SER A 100 5.99 -14.43 -13.69
C SER A 100 5.05 -13.34 -14.21
N GLN A 101 5.38 -12.07 -13.99
CA GLN A 101 4.55 -10.96 -14.46
C GLN A 101 5.40 -9.74 -14.85
N ILE A 102 4.96 -9.03 -15.88
CA ILE A 102 5.41 -7.69 -16.22
C ILE A 102 4.26 -6.73 -15.89
N ILE A 103 4.52 -5.75 -15.06
CA ILE A 103 3.55 -4.80 -14.54
C ILE A 103 3.94 -3.41 -15.05
N VAL A 104 3.00 -2.73 -15.69
CA VAL A 104 3.14 -1.30 -15.98
C VAL A 104 2.49 -0.55 -14.82
N ASP A 105 3.32 0.08 -13.98
CA ASP A 105 2.84 0.90 -12.87
C ASP A 105 2.40 2.27 -13.37
N GLU A 106 3.18 2.87 -14.28
CA GLU A 106 2.92 4.19 -14.86
C GLU A 106 3.32 4.20 -16.34
N ALA A 107 2.49 4.81 -17.17
CA ALA A 107 2.74 5.08 -18.58
C ALA A 107 1.77 6.21 -18.97
N LEU A 108 2.21 7.44 -18.80
CA LEU A 108 1.36 8.62 -18.84
C LEU A 108 1.84 9.58 -19.92
N LEU A 109 0.93 10.11 -20.71
CA LEU A 109 1.21 11.25 -21.58
C LEU A 109 0.73 12.52 -20.88
N ASP A 110 1.66 13.40 -20.53
CA ASP A 110 1.37 14.73 -19.99
C ASP A 110 1.63 15.79 -21.06
N TYR A 111 0.64 16.65 -21.33
CA TYR A 111 0.78 17.79 -22.25
C TYR A 111 0.42 19.10 -21.55
N SER A 112 1.39 19.98 -21.45
CA SER A 112 1.25 21.31 -20.83
C SER A 112 0.73 22.30 -21.85
N LEU A 113 -0.58 22.61 -21.80
CA LEU A 113 -1.20 23.62 -22.68
C LEU A 113 -0.74 25.03 -22.33
N THR A 114 -0.51 25.28 -21.04
CA THR A 114 0.13 26.47 -20.48
C THR A 114 1.12 26.04 -19.40
N ASP A 115 1.81 26.99 -18.77
CA ASP A 115 2.71 26.71 -17.65
C ASP A 115 1.97 26.21 -16.39
N THR A 116 0.65 26.32 -16.36
CA THR A 116 -0.20 25.95 -15.22
C THR A 116 -1.25 24.89 -15.55
N PHE A 117 -1.61 24.70 -16.82
CA PHE A 117 -2.69 23.81 -17.22
C PHE A 117 -2.15 22.61 -18.01
N ILE A 118 -2.38 21.41 -17.48
CA ILE A 118 -1.89 20.15 -18.01
C ILE A 118 -3.08 19.24 -18.32
N VAL A 119 -3.07 18.66 -19.52
CA VAL A 119 -3.95 17.54 -19.88
C VAL A 119 -3.14 16.27 -19.86
N ASN A 120 -3.71 15.20 -19.34
CA ASN A 120 -3.01 13.93 -19.24
C ASN A 120 -3.89 12.73 -19.57
N ALA A 121 -3.28 11.70 -20.11
CA ALA A 121 -3.95 10.45 -20.47
C ALA A 121 -2.98 9.27 -20.40
N GLY A 122 -3.45 8.14 -19.88
CA GLY A 122 -2.65 6.93 -19.75
C GLY A 122 -2.83 6.29 -18.39
N ARG A 123 -1.79 5.64 -17.89
CA ARG A 123 -1.78 5.06 -16.54
C ARG A 123 -0.95 5.94 -15.62
N LYS A 124 -1.54 6.39 -14.51
CA LYS A 124 -0.87 7.22 -13.51
C LYS A 124 -0.97 6.62 -12.12
N GLN A 125 0.12 6.67 -11.39
CA GLN A 125 0.12 6.34 -9.97
C GLN A 125 -0.38 7.55 -9.15
N LEU A 126 -1.63 7.48 -8.72
CA LEU A 126 -2.24 8.48 -7.84
C LEU A 126 -2.26 7.92 -6.43
N VAL A 127 -1.58 8.57 -5.49
CA VAL A 127 -1.59 8.21 -4.07
C VAL A 127 -2.01 9.44 -3.30
N ASN A 128 -3.04 9.29 -2.45
CA ASN A 128 -3.54 10.37 -1.61
C ASN A 128 -3.43 10.01 -0.11
N GLY A 129 -3.65 11.01 0.74
CA GLY A 129 -3.66 10.85 2.19
C GLY A 129 -2.32 11.17 2.85
N VAL A 130 -2.44 11.79 4.02
CA VAL A 130 -1.34 12.32 4.86
C VAL A 130 -0.98 11.37 5.99
N ALA A 131 -1.89 10.46 6.34
CA ALA A 131 -1.62 9.43 7.34
C ALA A 131 -0.53 8.44 6.86
N MET A 132 0.13 7.79 7.81
CA MET A 132 1.18 6.82 7.56
C MET A 132 0.62 5.40 7.57
N GLY A 133 -0.24 5.09 8.54
CA GLY A 133 -0.71 3.73 8.75
C GLY A 133 -2.00 3.37 7.99
N ASN A 134 -2.98 4.27 7.95
CA ASN A 134 -4.26 4.08 7.26
C ASN A 134 -4.71 5.39 6.59
N ASN A 135 -5.10 5.36 5.31
CA ASN A 135 -5.38 6.57 4.52
C ASN A 135 -6.85 6.63 4.08
N PRO A 136 -7.75 7.25 4.88
CA PRO A 136 -9.17 7.37 4.56
C PRO A 136 -9.49 8.00 3.20
N THR A 137 -8.64 8.90 2.70
CA THR A 137 -8.86 9.68 1.47
C THR A 137 -8.19 9.09 0.23
N ASP A 138 -7.54 7.93 0.35
CA ASP A 138 -6.89 7.23 -0.75
C ASP A 138 -7.86 6.31 -1.51
N PHE A 139 -8.95 6.91 -2.03
CA PHE A 139 -10.08 6.21 -2.64
C PHE A 139 -9.68 5.28 -3.79
N LEU A 140 -8.64 5.63 -4.53
CA LEU A 140 -8.20 4.91 -5.74
C LEU A 140 -7.35 3.67 -5.42
N ASN A 141 -6.92 3.49 -4.18
CA ASN A 141 -6.00 2.40 -3.80
C ASN A 141 -6.52 1.53 -2.66
N LEU A 142 -7.78 1.72 -2.22
CA LEU A 142 -8.40 0.97 -1.11
C LEU A 142 -8.30 -0.56 -1.28
N ASN A 143 -8.47 -1.05 -2.51
CA ASN A 143 -8.48 -2.48 -2.83
C ASN A 143 -7.17 -2.98 -3.47
N LYS A 144 -6.15 -2.12 -3.57
CA LYS A 144 -4.89 -2.50 -4.19
C LYS A 144 -3.97 -3.13 -3.16
N PHE A 145 -3.25 -4.18 -3.59
CA PHE A 145 -2.23 -4.79 -2.77
C PHE A 145 -1.12 -3.77 -2.47
N GLN A 146 -0.66 -3.76 -1.21
CA GLN A 146 0.45 -2.93 -0.76
C GLN A 146 1.36 -3.76 0.14
N ASP A 147 2.63 -3.89 -0.23
CA ASP A 147 3.59 -4.57 0.62
C ASP A 147 3.97 -3.68 1.81
N ARG A 148 3.36 -3.96 2.97
CA ARG A 148 3.64 -3.20 4.19
C ARG A 148 5.02 -3.45 4.78
N HIS A 149 5.79 -4.44 4.33
CA HIS A 149 7.15 -4.69 4.86
C HIS A 149 8.20 -3.74 4.30
N LEU A 150 7.84 -2.98 3.26
CA LEU A 150 8.67 -1.93 2.70
C LEU A 150 8.49 -0.63 3.50
N SER A 151 9.43 0.30 3.32
CA SER A 151 9.22 1.67 3.80
C SER A 151 7.97 2.29 3.15
N ASP A 152 7.38 3.32 3.76
CA ASP A 152 6.15 3.92 3.22
C ASP A 152 6.34 4.50 1.82
N GLN A 153 7.48 5.15 1.57
CA GLN A 153 7.81 5.66 0.24
C GLN A 153 7.87 4.54 -0.79
N GLN A 154 8.57 3.44 -0.48
CA GLN A 154 8.67 2.29 -1.38
C GLN A 154 7.32 1.61 -1.59
N ARG A 155 6.58 1.34 -0.51
CA ARG A 155 5.22 0.78 -0.56
C ARG A 155 4.31 1.61 -1.45
N ARG A 156 4.28 2.93 -1.23
CA ARG A 156 3.48 3.85 -2.04
C ARG A 156 3.93 3.84 -3.48
N SER A 157 5.23 3.72 -3.76
CA SER A 157 5.79 3.65 -5.12
C SER A 157 5.48 2.34 -5.85
N GLU A 158 5.22 1.23 -5.15
CA GLU A 158 4.90 -0.06 -5.78
C GLU A 158 3.41 -0.26 -6.08
N ILE A 159 2.57 0.76 -5.83
CA ILE A 159 1.15 0.72 -6.17
C ILE A 159 0.98 0.82 -7.69
N ILE A 160 0.27 -0.14 -8.27
CA ILE A 160 -0.08 -0.11 -9.70
C ILE A 160 -0.99 1.10 -9.97
N GLY A 161 -0.64 1.92 -10.96
CA GLY A 161 -1.42 3.11 -11.33
C GLY A 161 -2.80 2.80 -11.91
N ASN A 162 -3.62 3.85 -12.03
CA ASN A 162 -4.96 3.79 -12.61
C ASN A 162 -4.93 4.27 -14.06
N ASN A 163 -5.72 3.62 -14.92
CA ASN A 163 -5.95 4.13 -16.27
C ASN A 163 -6.89 5.33 -16.18
N LEU A 164 -6.46 6.48 -16.69
CA LEU A 164 -7.17 7.74 -16.54
C LEU A 164 -7.03 8.67 -17.75
N VAL A 165 -7.95 9.62 -17.82
CA VAL A 165 -7.83 10.86 -18.59
C VAL A 165 -8.17 11.99 -17.63
N GLY A 166 -7.37 13.04 -17.62
CA GLY A 166 -7.56 14.10 -16.66
C GLY A 166 -6.96 15.43 -17.04
N VAL A 167 -7.24 16.41 -16.19
CA VAL A 167 -6.72 17.76 -16.27
C VAL A 167 -6.20 18.19 -14.91
N MET A 168 -5.15 18.99 -14.91
CA MET A 168 -4.58 19.60 -13.72
C MET A 168 -4.38 21.09 -13.97
N ASN A 169 -4.71 21.92 -13.00
CA ASN A 169 -4.45 23.35 -13.03
C ASN A 169 -3.72 23.76 -11.75
N TYR A 170 -2.57 24.41 -11.89
CA TYR A 170 -1.75 24.91 -10.79
C TYR A 170 -1.94 26.42 -10.63
N PHE A 171 -2.13 26.82 -9.39
CA PHE A 171 -2.14 28.21 -8.95
C PHE A 171 -0.93 28.44 -8.03
N SER A 172 -0.71 29.68 -7.58
CA SER A 172 0.46 30.04 -6.75
C SER A 172 0.60 29.23 -5.46
N SER A 173 -0.52 28.82 -4.86
CA SER A 173 -0.56 28.10 -3.57
C SER A 173 -1.61 26.99 -3.55
N SER A 174 -2.19 26.64 -4.71
CA SER A 174 -3.22 25.61 -4.79
C SER A 174 -3.17 24.86 -6.11
N SER A 175 -3.81 23.70 -6.17
CA SER A 175 -4.01 22.96 -7.41
C SER A 175 -5.42 22.38 -7.48
N LEU A 176 -5.94 22.26 -8.69
CA LEU A 176 -7.19 21.57 -8.99
C LEU A 176 -6.89 20.44 -9.96
N GLN A 177 -7.32 19.23 -9.63
CA GLN A 177 -7.11 18.04 -10.43
C GLN A 177 -8.45 17.34 -10.65
N PHE A 178 -8.75 16.98 -11.89
CA PHE A 178 -9.91 16.18 -12.24
C PHE A 178 -9.49 15.00 -13.10
N TYR A 179 -9.98 13.82 -12.74
CA TYR A 179 -9.67 12.58 -13.42
C TYR A 179 -10.94 11.77 -13.65
N TYR A 180 -11.07 11.24 -14.86
CA TYR A 180 -12.01 10.18 -15.20
C TYR A 180 -11.22 8.87 -15.36
N LEU A 181 -11.73 7.78 -14.78
CA LEU A 181 -11.16 6.44 -14.80
C LEU A 181 -12.07 5.52 -15.62
N PRO A 182 -11.82 5.38 -16.95
CA PRO A 182 -12.75 4.67 -17.84
C PRO A 182 -12.97 3.20 -17.48
N SER A 183 -11.94 2.51 -16.96
CA SER A 183 -12.03 1.09 -16.60
C SER A 183 -12.92 0.81 -15.39
N GLU A 184 -13.16 1.83 -14.56
CA GLU A 184 -13.94 1.72 -13.33
C GLU A 184 -15.27 2.48 -13.42
N SER A 185 -15.51 3.19 -14.53
CA SER A 185 -16.59 4.19 -14.65
C SER A 185 -16.60 5.16 -13.47
N ALA A 186 -15.41 5.57 -13.03
CA ALA A 186 -15.22 6.38 -11.83
C ALA A 186 -14.69 7.78 -12.18
N SER A 187 -14.94 8.74 -11.30
CA SER A 187 -14.35 10.07 -11.38
C SER A 187 -13.79 10.50 -10.02
N TRP A 188 -12.73 11.31 -10.08
CA TRP A 188 -12.05 11.81 -8.91
C TRP A 188 -11.67 13.28 -9.13
N LEU A 189 -12.05 14.12 -8.18
CA LEU A 189 -11.77 15.56 -8.15
C LEU A 189 -10.98 15.85 -6.89
N GLN A 190 -9.90 16.62 -6.98
CA GLN A 190 -9.14 17.06 -5.82
C GLN A 190 -8.76 18.53 -5.93
N TYR A 191 -9.01 19.27 -4.86
CA TYR A 191 -8.47 20.60 -4.62
C TYR A 191 -7.44 20.52 -3.51
N SER A 192 -6.22 20.99 -3.77
CA SER A 192 -5.15 21.06 -2.77
C SER A 192 -4.76 22.51 -2.54
N LEU A 193 -4.54 22.90 -1.28
CA LEU A 193 -4.20 24.25 -0.85
C LEU A 193 -3.04 24.17 0.14
N ASN A 194 -1.96 24.89 -0.16
CA ASN A 194 -0.85 25.13 0.74
C ASN A 194 -1.02 26.52 1.36
N THR A 195 -0.94 26.62 2.69
CA THR A 195 -1.04 27.87 3.44
C THR A 195 0.27 28.13 4.19
N PRO A 196 1.29 28.73 3.53
CA PRO A 196 2.64 28.87 4.09
C PRO A 196 2.68 29.62 5.43
N LYS A 197 1.79 30.60 5.62
CA LYS A 197 1.75 31.44 6.83
C LYS A 197 1.55 30.65 8.12
N ILE A 198 0.96 29.46 8.03
CA ILE A 198 0.69 28.57 9.16
C ILE A 198 1.27 27.16 8.93
N ASN A 199 2.16 27.00 7.95
CA ASN A 199 2.76 25.72 7.57
C ASN A 199 1.75 24.56 7.43
N THR A 200 0.62 24.84 6.76
CA THR A 200 -0.49 23.88 6.65
C THR A 200 -0.79 23.55 5.20
N ASP A 201 -0.89 22.26 4.91
CA ASP A 201 -1.43 21.70 3.67
C ASP A 201 -2.85 21.19 3.91
N THR A 202 -3.74 21.42 2.95
CA THR A 202 -5.13 20.96 2.98
C THR A 202 -5.51 20.38 1.64
N GLY A 203 -6.08 19.18 1.63
CA GLY A 203 -6.66 18.54 0.46
C GLY A 203 -8.13 18.24 0.68
N ILE A 204 -8.96 18.58 -0.31
CA ILE A 204 -10.37 18.18 -0.38
C ILE A 204 -10.53 17.34 -1.63
N SER A 205 -11.11 16.15 -1.51
CA SER A 205 -11.31 15.25 -2.63
C SER A 205 -12.74 14.72 -2.70
N TYR A 206 -13.22 14.51 -3.91
CA TYR A 206 -14.49 13.85 -4.17
C TYR A 206 -14.26 12.67 -5.11
N TYR A 207 -14.83 11.52 -4.77
CA TYR A 207 -14.78 10.31 -5.57
C TYR A 207 -16.19 9.83 -5.87
N HIS A 208 -16.43 9.44 -7.13
CA HIS A 208 -17.70 8.90 -7.58
C HIS A 208 -17.48 7.64 -8.41
N ASN A 209 -18.17 6.56 -8.02
CA ASN A 209 -18.33 5.32 -8.77
C ASN A 209 -19.70 4.73 -8.36
N SER A 210 -19.76 3.45 -8.00
CA SER A 210 -20.89 2.80 -7.37
C SER A 210 -21.21 3.37 -5.98
N SER A 211 -20.29 4.13 -5.39
CA SER A 211 -20.46 4.91 -4.16
C SER A 211 -19.91 6.32 -4.36
N ASN A 212 -20.45 7.26 -3.59
CA ASN A 212 -19.94 8.62 -3.49
C ASN A 212 -19.10 8.73 -2.22
N ALA A 213 -17.94 9.38 -2.32
CA ALA A 213 -17.10 9.67 -1.17
C ALA A 213 -16.54 11.10 -1.21
N LEU A 214 -16.51 11.74 -0.04
CA LEU A 214 -15.86 13.02 0.20
C LEU A 214 -14.67 12.78 1.13
N GLY A 215 -13.52 13.37 0.82
CA GLY A 215 -12.30 13.27 1.60
C GLY A 215 -11.75 14.64 1.98
N ILE A 216 -11.22 14.75 3.19
CA ILE A 216 -10.51 15.93 3.68
C ILE A 216 -9.21 15.44 4.33
N ASN A 217 -8.08 16.03 3.97
CA ASN A 217 -6.83 15.87 4.70
C ASN A 217 -6.26 17.25 5.05
N ILE A 218 -5.74 17.38 6.28
CA ILE A 218 -5.06 18.57 6.75
C ILE A 218 -3.79 18.10 7.45
N SER A 219 -2.65 18.69 7.12
CA SER A 219 -1.36 18.46 7.77
C SER A 219 -0.72 19.78 8.12
N THR A 220 -0.19 19.93 9.33
CA THR A 220 0.44 21.16 9.81
C THR A 220 1.75 20.87 10.51
N THR A 221 2.78 21.63 10.16
CA THR A 221 4.07 21.60 10.87
C THR A 221 4.00 22.61 12.02
N ILE A 222 3.82 22.10 13.24
CA ILE A 222 3.62 22.88 14.46
C ILE A 222 4.95 23.47 14.95
N THR A 223 6.02 22.68 14.85
CA THR A 223 7.41 23.08 15.13
C THR A 223 8.34 22.41 14.11
N ASP A 224 9.63 22.69 14.15
CA ASP A 224 10.64 21.99 13.34
C ASP A 224 10.71 20.47 13.59
N LYS A 225 10.11 19.98 14.70
CA LYS A 225 10.10 18.57 15.10
C LYS A 225 8.72 17.93 15.12
N VAL A 226 7.64 18.71 15.10
CA VAL A 226 6.27 18.20 15.32
C VAL A 226 5.40 18.50 14.11
N THR A 227 4.82 17.45 13.54
CA THR A 227 3.78 17.53 12.52
C THR A 227 2.50 16.91 13.05
N GLY A 228 1.37 17.61 12.96
CA GLY A 228 0.05 17.11 13.28
C GLY A 228 -0.80 16.98 12.02
N TYR A 229 -1.65 15.96 11.94
CA TYR A 229 -2.55 15.79 10.80
C TYR A 229 -3.88 15.16 11.18
N ILE A 230 -4.89 15.49 10.38
CA ILE A 230 -6.22 14.89 10.40
C ILE A 230 -6.57 14.48 8.98
N GLU A 231 -7.11 13.28 8.84
CA GLU A 231 -7.61 12.78 7.58
C GLU A 231 -8.99 12.16 7.79
N ASN A 232 -9.97 12.56 6.99
CA ASN A 232 -11.33 12.11 7.12
C ASN A 232 -11.94 11.79 5.76
N SER A 233 -12.71 10.71 5.69
CA SER A 233 -13.58 10.44 4.57
C SER A 233 -15.00 10.08 5.01
N LEU A 234 -15.96 10.45 4.17
CA LEU A 234 -17.37 10.13 4.29
C LEU A 234 -17.80 9.43 3.00
N SER A 235 -18.43 8.27 3.09
CA SER A 235 -19.03 7.60 1.93
C SER A 235 -20.50 7.26 2.16
N ASP A 236 -21.26 7.14 1.08
CA ASP A 236 -22.69 6.81 1.10
C ASP A 236 -23.01 5.29 1.12
N LYS A 237 -21.96 4.47 1.03
CA LYS A 237 -22.03 3.01 1.07
C LYS A 237 -20.86 2.43 1.84
N ARG A 238 -21.12 1.31 2.52
CA ARG A 238 -20.07 0.55 3.19
C ARG A 238 -19.20 -0.17 2.15
N ASN A 239 -17.88 -0.10 2.31
CA ASN A 239 -16.94 -0.80 1.42
C ASN A 239 -16.85 -2.32 1.65
N ARG A 240 -17.70 -2.89 2.52
CA ARG A 240 -17.73 -4.33 2.82
C ARG A 240 -19.13 -4.79 3.20
N SER A 241 -19.41 -6.05 2.91
CA SER A 241 -20.66 -6.73 3.27
C SER A 241 -20.67 -7.15 4.74
N VAL A 242 -21.87 -7.23 5.31
CA VAL A 242 -22.14 -7.74 6.65
C VAL A 242 -22.80 -9.10 6.56
N ILE A 243 -22.32 -10.05 7.35
CA ILE A 243 -22.94 -11.38 7.46
C ILE A 243 -23.84 -11.38 8.70
N ASP A 244 -25.08 -11.81 8.54
CA ASP A 244 -25.97 -12.06 9.68
C ASP A 244 -25.77 -13.48 10.25
N ALA A 245 -26.39 -13.77 11.40
CA ALA A 245 -26.30 -15.09 12.05
C ALA A 245 -26.87 -16.24 11.20
N HIS A 246 -27.64 -15.95 10.15
CA HIS A 246 -28.19 -16.94 9.22
C HIS A 246 -27.27 -17.17 8.01
N GLY A 247 -26.15 -16.44 7.90
CA GLY A 247 -25.21 -16.52 6.79
C GLY A 247 -25.55 -15.62 5.61
N ASN A 248 -26.54 -14.74 5.70
CA ASN A 248 -26.90 -13.86 4.60
C ASN A 248 -25.97 -12.65 4.51
N LEU A 249 -25.56 -12.32 3.29
CA LEU A 249 -24.77 -11.14 2.98
C LEU A 249 -25.66 -9.92 2.78
N ASN A 250 -25.42 -8.89 3.58
CA ASN A 250 -26.14 -7.64 3.53
C ASN A 250 -25.18 -6.50 3.14
N SER A 251 -25.57 -5.72 2.14
CA SER A 251 -24.94 -4.42 1.87
C SER A 251 -25.64 -3.35 2.71
N LYS A 252 -24.88 -2.40 3.26
CA LYS A 252 -25.45 -1.29 4.02
C LYS A 252 -25.20 0.02 3.27
N SER A 253 -26.27 0.74 2.99
CA SER A 253 -26.24 2.14 2.59
C SER A 253 -26.36 3.04 3.82
N GLY A 254 -25.86 4.26 3.71
CA GLY A 254 -25.80 5.22 4.81
C GLY A 254 -24.49 5.99 4.78
N ILE A 255 -24.31 6.91 5.72
CA ILE A 255 -23.06 7.67 5.81
C ILE A 255 -22.08 6.87 6.66
N PHE A 256 -20.94 6.53 6.07
CA PHE A 256 -19.84 5.84 6.74
C PHE A 256 -18.64 6.77 6.82
N ASN A 257 -18.18 6.98 8.05
CA ASN A 257 -17.05 7.83 8.38
C ASN A 257 -15.79 7.00 8.63
N GLU A 258 -14.69 7.39 7.98
CA GLU A 258 -13.36 6.94 8.32
C GLU A 258 -12.48 8.15 8.69
N LEU A 259 -11.90 8.14 9.89
CA LEU A 259 -11.13 9.25 10.46
C LEU A 259 -9.79 8.72 10.97
N VAL A 260 -8.74 9.48 10.68
CA VAL A 260 -7.42 9.33 11.28
C VAL A 260 -7.01 10.66 11.90
N LEU A 261 -6.58 10.61 13.14
CA LEU A 261 -5.94 11.72 13.86
C LEU A 261 -4.53 11.27 14.18
N GLY A 262 -3.53 12.02 13.73
CA GLY A 262 -2.15 11.60 13.92
C GLY A 262 -1.18 12.73 14.17
N SER A 263 -0.02 12.34 14.68
CA SER A 263 1.12 13.22 14.87
C SER A 263 2.42 12.47 14.65
N GLN A 264 3.44 13.22 14.26
CA GLN A 264 4.81 12.79 14.14
C GLN A 264 5.70 13.71 14.98
N TYR A 265 6.66 13.12 15.69
CA TYR A 265 7.75 13.81 16.35
C TYR A 265 9.09 13.30 15.84
N THR A 266 9.96 14.21 15.39
CA THR A 266 11.33 13.91 14.97
C THR A 266 12.31 14.33 16.06
N PHE A 267 13.02 13.36 16.64
CA PHE A 267 14.07 13.61 17.64
C PHE A 267 15.33 14.18 16.98
N ASP A 268 16.19 14.86 17.76
CA ASP A 268 17.45 15.45 17.27
C ASP A 268 18.42 14.43 16.65
N ASN A 269 18.33 13.17 17.07
CA ASN A 269 19.11 12.07 16.52
C ASN A 269 18.49 11.45 15.25
N GLY A 270 17.45 12.06 14.69
CA GLY A 270 16.79 11.63 13.45
C GLY A 270 15.73 10.54 13.61
N ILE A 271 15.48 10.06 14.83
CA ILE A 271 14.41 9.09 15.10
C ILE A 271 13.06 9.76 14.84
N ASN A 272 12.12 9.05 14.21
CA ASN A 272 10.75 9.51 14.06
C ASN A 272 9.81 8.65 14.93
N PHE A 273 8.98 9.30 15.73
CA PHE A 273 7.88 8.69 16.47
C PHE A 273 6.55 9.17 15.91
N ASN A 274 5.73 8.23 15.47
CA ASN A 274 4.42 8.48 14.88
C ASN A 274 3.35 7.82 15.74
N ALA A 275 2.27 8.54 15.99
CA ALA A 275 1.10 8.02 16.69
C ALA A 275 -0.16 8.43 15.94
N GLU A 276 -1.05 7.47 15.69
CA GLU A 276 -2.32 7.68 15.02
C GLU A 276 -3.46 6.97 15.76
N TYR A 277 -4.58 7.67 15.91
CA TYR A 277 -5.86 7.06 16.25
C TYR A 277 -6.68 6.87 14.97
N TRP A 278 -7.22 5.67 14.79
CA TRP A 278 -8.07 5.32 13.65
C TRP A 278 -9.50 5.04 14.11
N TYR A 279 -10.45 5.65 13.43
CA TYR A 279 -11.86 5.34 13.50
C TYR A 279 -12.35 4.95 12.11
N ASN A 280 -12.90 3.74 11.94
CA ASN A 280 -13.33 3.22 10.65
C ASN A 280 -14.73 2.60 10.75
N GLN A 281 -15.78 3.33 10.34
CA GLN A 281 -17.15 2.81 10.35
C GLN A 281 -17.40 1.73 9.31
N HIS A 282 -16.49 1.50 8.37
CA HIS A 282 -16.54 0.33 7.52
C HIS A 282 -16.19 -0.96 8.27
N GLY A 283 -15.41 -0.86 9.34
CA GLY A 283 -15.11 -1.97 10.25
C GLY A 283 -16.37 -2.58 10.89
N TYR A 284 -16.34 -3.89 11.13
CA TYR A 284 -17.35 -4.63 11.88
C TYR A 284 -17.48 -4.12 13.31
N THR A 285 -18.72 -4.07 13.79
CA THR A 285 -18.99 -4.06 15.23
C THR A 285 -18.71 -5.45 15.81
N GLU A 286 -18.59 -5.54 17.14
CA GLU A 286 -18.43 -6.81 17.85
C GLU A 286 -19.59 -7.78 17.53
N SER A 287 -20.84 -7.33 17.55
CA SER A 287 -21.99 -8.17 17.21
C SER A 287 -22.04 -8.61 15.75
N GLU A 288 -21.68 -7.74 14.81
CA GLU A 288 -21.54 -8.11 13.38
C GLU A 288 -20.45 -9.17 13.19
N TYR A 289 -19.40 -9.14 14.02
CA TYR A 289 -18.32 -10.10 13.99
C TYR A 289 -18.74 -11.44 14.60
N ASP A 290 -19.40 -11.42 15.75
CA ASP A 290 -19.94 -12.62 16.41
C ASP A 290 -20.91 -13.37 15.51
N ASN A 291 -21.73 -12.65 14.74
CA ASN A 291 -22.63 -13.24 13.76
C ASN A 291 -21.91 -14.12 12.72
N ILE A 292 -20.67 -13.78 12.34
CA ILE A 292 -19.86 -14.61 11.44
C ILE A 292 -19.54 -15.94 12.11
N TYR A 293 -19.13 -15.92 13.38
CA TYR A 293 -18.81 -17.14 14.13
C TYR A 293 -20.07 -17.99 14.37
N VAL A 294 -21.19 -17.36 14.70
CA VAL A 294 -22.48 -18.05 14.86
C VAL A 294 -22.88 -18.71 13.54
N ALA A 295 -22.76 -18.02 12.41
CA ALA A 295 -23.06 -18.57 11.10
C ALA A 295 -22.13 -19.75 10.72
N VAL A 296 -20.83 -19.67 11.04
CA VAL A 296 -19.88 -20.80 10.86
C VAL A 296 -20.28 -21.98 11.73
N ALA A 297 -20.52 -21.75 13.02
CA ALA A 297 -20.86 -22.80 13.98
C ALA A 297 -22.19 -23.50 13.64
N ALA A 298 -23.14 -22.76 13.08
CA ALA A 298 -24.42 -23.29 12.60
C ALA A 298 -24.33 -23.95 11.20
N GLY A 299 -23.15 -24.02 10.59
CA GLY A 299 -22.94 -24.59 9.25
C GLY A 299 -23.61 -23.79 8.12
N LYS A 300 -23.92 -22.51 8.36
CA LYS A 300 -24.56 -21.62 7.37
C LYS A 300 -23.56 -21.02 6.39
N ILE A 301 -22.31 -20.89 6.81
CA ILE A 301 -21.19 -20.51 5.96
C ILE A 301 -20.01 -21.45 6.20
N HIS A 302 -19.27 -21.76 5.14
CA HIS A 302 -18.03 -22.52 5.28
C HIS A 302 -16.97 -21.67 5.97
N ARG A 303 -16.12 -22.30 6.80
CA ARG A 303 -15.01 -21.62 7.48
C ARG A 303 -14.04 -20.97 6.50
N THR A 304 -13.80 -21.63 5.36
CA THR A 304 -12.97 -21.11 4.26
C THR A 304 -13.53 -19.81 3.69
N ASP A 305 -14.86 -19.71 3.54
CA ASP A 305 -15.51 -18.48 3.08
C ASP A 305 -15.54 -17.41 4.17
N ALA A 306 -15.83 -17.79 5.41
CA ALA A 306 -15.74 -16.91 6.57
C ALA A 306 -14.33 -16.30 6.70
N SER A 307 -13.29 -17.08 6.44
CA SER A 307 -11.90 -16.63 6.48
C SER A 307 -11.67 -15.43 5.55
N LYS A 308 -12.32 -15.34 4.39
CA LYS A 308 -12.18 -14.18 3.48
C LYS A 308 -12.63 -12.87 4.14
N TYR A 309 -13.67 -12.93 4.97
CA TYR A 309 -14.18 -11.80 5.75
C TYR A 309 -13.39 -11.59 7.05
N LEU A 310 -12.97 -12.70 7.66
CA LEU A 310 -12.12 -12.79 8.84
C LEU A 310 -10.63 -12.76 8.49
N ASN A 311 -10.21 -12.20 7.36
CA ASN A 311 -8.79 -12.02 7.00
C ASN A 311 -8.44 -10.61 6.56
N VAL A 312 -9.45 -9.75 6.44
CA VAL A 312 -9.22 -8.36 6.07
C VAL A 312 -8.58 -7.63 7.26
N ARG A 313 -7.54 -6.84 7.02
CA ARG A 313 -6.99 -5.92 8.03
C ARG A 313 -7.99 -4.78 8.27
N ASN A 314 -7.94 -4.16 9.45
CA ASN A 314 -8.88 -3.10 9.84
C ASN A 314 -10.32 -3.63 9.91
N ARG A 315 -10.48 -4.72 10.68
CA ARG A 315 -11.79 -5.33 10.93
C ARG A 315 -12.59 -4.50 11.89
N TYR A 316 -11.99 -4.05 12.98
CA TYR A 316 -12.71 -3.25 13.96
C TYR A 316 -12.60 -1.76 13.72
N LYS A 317 -13.51 -1.04 14.36
CA LYS A 317 -13.71 0.39 14.14
C LYS A 317 -12.59 1.24 14.76
N ASN A 318 -12.06 0.87 15.92
CA ASN A 318 -11.16 1.74 16.69
C ASN A 318 -9.79 1.10 16.85
N LYS A 319 -8.73 1.83 16.49
CA LYS A 319 -7.35 1.37 16.64
C LYS A 319 -6.40 2.48 17.04
N LEU A 320 -5.34 2.10 17.72
CA LEU A 320 -4.17 2.93 17.95
C LEU A 320 -3.00 2.36 17.13
N PHE A 321 -2.34 3.20 16.36
CA PHE A 321 -1.12 2.89 15.64
C PHE A 321 0.03 3.71 16.19
N ILE A 322 1.16 3.05 16.41
CA ILE A 322 2.40 3.68 16.85
C ILE A 322 3.52 3.15 15.97
N ARG A 323 4.43 4.03 15.56
CA ARG A 323 5.65 3.65 14.86
C ARG A 323 6.85 4.43 15.35
N LEU A 324 7.94 3.72 15.61
CA LEU A 324 9.29 4.25 15.71
C LEU A 324 10.01 3.90 14.41
N SER A 325 10.58 4.89 13.71
CA SER A 325 11.41 4.65 12.53
C SER A 325 12.76 5.33 12.65
N ASP A 326 13.71 4.81 11.86
CA ASP A 326 15.07 5.34 11.76
C ASP A 326 15.85 5.35 13.08
N ALA A 327 15.55 4.46 14.03
CA ALA A 327 16.32 4.34 15.27
C ALA A 327 17.73 3.80 14.98
N PRO A 328 18.80 4.60 15.11
CA PRO A 328 20.15 4.15 14.77
C PRO A 328 20.66 3.21 15.87
N ILE A 329 21.06 1.99 15.48
CA ILE A 329 21.83 1.08 16.35
C ILE A 329 23.32 1.38 16.18
N ASN A 330 23.76 1.58 14.93
CA ASN A 330 25.09 2.07 14.57
C ASN A 330 25.01 2.80 13.20
N ALA A 331 26.15 3.05 12.56
CA ALA A 331 26.22 3.77 11.29
C ALA A 331 25.48 3.08 10.13
N ASP A 332 25.45 1.74 10.11
CA ASP A 332 24.91 0.96 9.01
C ASP A 332 23.58 0.27 9.38
N ILE A 333 23.26 0.17 10.67
CA ILE A 333 22.10 -0.57 11.16
C ILE A 333 21.09 0.38 11.81
N LYS A 334 19.85 0.29 11.33
CA LYS A 334 18.67 0.96 11.89
C LYS A 334 17.61 -0.04 12.36
N LEU A 335 16.79 0.39 13.30
CA LEU A 335 15.61 -0.32 13.79
C LEU A 335 14.35 0.47 13.46
N GLU A 336 13.33 -0.25 13.00
CA GLU A 336 11.95 0.24 12.94
C GLU A 336 11.05 -0.66 13.78
N GLN A 337 10.10 -0.07 14.49
CA GLN A 337 9.06 -0.78 15.24
C GLN A 337 7.70 -0.23 14.88
N THR A 338 6.74 -1.10 14.59
CA THR A 338 5.35 -0.75 14.33
C THR A 338 4.46 -1.53 15.26
N PHE A 339 3.55 -0.83 15.94
CA PHE A 339 2.60 -1.41 16.88
C PHE A 339 1.18 -0.95 16.52
N ILE A 340 0.25 -1.88 16.47
CA ILE A 340 -1.17 -1.59 16.29
C ILE A 340 -1.95 -2.29 17.41
N HIS A 341 -2.75 -1.51 18.14
CA HIS A 341 -3.62 -2.00 19.19
C HIS A 341 -5.08 -1.82 18.79
N GLY A 342 -5.84 -2.92 18.80
CA GLY A 342 -7.28 -2.93 18.61
C GLY A 342 -7.99 -2.50 19.90
N LEU A 343 -8.60 -1.32 19.89
CA LEU A 343 -9.29 -0.78 21.06
C LEU A 343 -10.65 -1.45 21.32
N ASN A 344 -11.16 -2.19 20.33
CA ASN A 344 -12.41 -2.93 20.44
C ASN A 344 -12.25 -4.31 21.07
N ASP A 345 -11.15 -5.00 20.78
CA ASP A 345 -10.97 -6.42 21.10
C ASP A 345 -9.67 -6.72 21.87
N ASN A 346 -8.92 -5.67 22.23
CA ASN A 346 -7.62 -5.71 22.92
C ASN A 346 -6.54 -6.55 22.21
N SER A 347 -6.69 -6.78 20.90
CA SER A 347 -5.69 -7.51 20.12
C SER A 347 -4.55 -6.60 19.67
N ASN A 348 -3.38 -7.19 19.44
CA ASN A 348 -2.15 -6.47 19.12
C ASN A 348 -1.45 -7.04 17.90
N PHE A 349 -0.88 -6.14 17.11
CA PHE A 349 0.11 -6.45 16.08
C PHE A 349 1.39 -5.70 16.41
N LEU A 350 2.51 -6.42 16.39
CA LEU A 350 3.84 -5.85 16.54
C LEU A 350 4.72 -6.30 15.38
N ARG A 351 5.44 -5.36 14.79
CA ARG A 351 6.52 -5.67 13.85
C ARG A 351 7.79 -4.96 14.31
N SER A 352 8.88 -5.72 14.32
CA SER A 352 10.23 -5.18 14.47
C SER A 352 11.03 -5.46 13.21
N THR A 353 11.68 -4.44 12.65
CA THR A 353 12.45 -4.53 11.42
C THR A 353 13.85 -3.98 11.64
N VAL A 354 14.86 -4.81 11.40
CA VAL A 354 16.26 -4.41 11.35
C VAL A 354 16.63 -4.12 9.90
N ILE A 355 17.21 -2.95 9.65
CA ILE A 355 17.62 -2.49 8.33
C ILE A 355 19.14 -2.31 8.37
N ASN A 356 19.85 -3.05 7.53
CA ASN A 356 21.30 -2.98 7.40
C ASN A 356 21.68 -2.43 6.02
N GLN A 357 22.40 -1.32 6.00
CA GLN A 357 23.00 -0.74 4.81
C GLN A 357 24.29 -1.48 4.46
N VAL A 358 24.19 -2.51 3.62
CA VAL A 358 25.32 -3.38 3.25
C VAL A 358 26.35 -2.62 2.39
N SER A 359 25.90 -1.67 1.58
CA SER A 359 26.76 -0.75 0.81
C SER A 359 25.98 0.51 0.46
N LYS A 360 26.58 1.51 -0.21
CA LYS A 360 25.86 2.72 -0.66
C LYS A 360 24.62 2.42 -1.52
N ASN A 361 24.63 1.28 -2.21
CA ASN A 361 23.60 0.89 -3.17
C ASN A 361 22.82 -0.35 -2.72
N SER A 362 23.06 -0.87 -1.52
CA SER A 362 22.53 -2.17 -1.10
C SER A 362 21.97 -2.11 0.32
N THR A 363 20.73 -2.58 0.50
CA THR A 363 20.04 -2.59 1.79
C THR A 363 19.46 -3.98 2.04
N LEU A 364 19.68 -4.50 3.25
CA LEU A 364 19.06 -5.73 3.75
C LEU A 364 18.07 -5.40 4.86
N ARG A 365 16.87 -5.95 4.81
CA ARG A 365 15.82 -5.81 5.82
C ARG A 365 15.45 -7.18 6.37
N VAL A 366 15.43 -7.31 7.70
CA VAL A 366 14.91 -8.49 8.40
C VAL A 366 13.77 -8.02 9.28
N SER A 367 12.56 -8.52 9.04
CA SER A 367 11.39 -8.18 9.86
C SER A 367 10.82 -9.41 10.56
N VAL A 368 10.43 -9.24 11.81
CA VAL A 368 9.65 -10.21 12.57
C VAL A 368 8.31 -9.58 12.93
N GLU A 369 7.24 -10.30 12.68
CA GLU A 369 5.86 -9.93 13.03
C GLU A 369 5.33 -10.82 14.13
N PHE A 370 4.53 -10.26 15.02
CA PHE A 370 3.81 -10.94 16.08
C PHE A 370 2.35 -10.52 16.06
N TYR A 371 1.47 -11.51 16.20
CA TYR A 371 0.03 -11.34 16.27
C TYR A 371 -0.46 -11.89 17.60
N GLN A 372 -1.12 -11.07 18.41
CA GLN A 372 -1.55 -11.45 19.76
C GLN A 372 -3.01 -11.06 20.00
N GLY A 373 -3.77 -11.95 20.64
CA GLY A 373 -5.14 -11.69 21.10
C GLY A 373 -5.90 -12.99 21.33
N ASN A 374 -7.16 -12.87 21.72
CA ASN A 374 -8.05 -14.04 21.86
C ASN A 374 -8.38 -14.64 20.48
N SER A 375 -8.77 -15.91 20.43
CA SER A 375 -9.08 -16.62 19.17
C SER A 375 -10.21 -16.00 18.33
N GLN A 376 -11.01 -15.13 18.94
CA GLN A 376 -12.08 -14.35 18.30
C GLN A 376 -11.70 -12.88 18.06
N SER A 377 -10.46 -12.48 18.30
CA SER A 377 -10.01 -11.11 18.04
C SER A 377 -9.37 -10.97 16.65
N GLU A 378 -9.22 -9.76 16.14
CA GLU A 378 -8.68 -9.49 14.80
C GLU A 378 -7.29 -10.09 14.62
N TYR A 379 -6.38 -9.89 15.59
CA TYR A 379 -5.03 -10.45 15.50
C TYR A 379 -4.90 -11.86 16.14
N GLY A 380 -5.74 -12.23 17.11
CA GLY A 380 -5.70 -13.59 17.69
C GLY A 380 -6.42 -14.66 16.87
N SER A 381 -7.29 -14.28 15.94
CA SER A 381 -7.88 -15.19 14.94
C SER A 381 -6.96 -15.43 13.73
N ASN A 382 -5.84 -14.69 13.63
CA ASN A 382 -4.87 -14.87 12.56
C ASN A 382 -4.16 -16.23 12.74
N PRO A 383 -4.16 -17.13 11.75
CA PRO A 383 -3.49 -18.42 11.86
C PRO A 383 -1.95 -18.32 11.82
N ILE A 384 -1.40 -17.12 11.61
CA ILE A 384 0.04 -16.85 11.69
C ILE A 384 0.36 -16.36 13.11
N ASN A 385 1.18 -17.11 13.85
CA ASN A 385 1.72 -16.65 15.14
C ASN A 385 2.79 -15.57 14.93
N TYR A 386 3.72 -15.86 14.02
CA TYR A 386 4.81 -14.98 13.68
C TYR A 386 5.17 -15.09 12.20
N GLY A 387 5.57 -13.96 11.63
CA GLY A 387 6.07 -13.87 10.27
C GLY A 387 7.54 -13.46 10.28
N LEU A 388 8.35 -14.07 9.42
CA LEU A 388 9.73 -13.67 9.16
C LEU A 388 9.87 -13.20 7.71
N PHE A 389 10.44 -12.02 7.54
CA PHE A 389 10.61 -11.40 6.24
C PHE A 389 12.05 -11.00 6.04
N LEU A 390 12.61 -11.40 4.91
CA LEU A 390 13.93 -11.00 4.47
C LEU A 390 13.76 -10.26 3.15
N SER A 391 14.24 -9.03 3.06
CA SER A 391 14.23 -8.26 1.81
C SER A 391 15.61 -7.70 1.55
N TRP A 392 16.13 -7.92 0.36
CA TRP A 392 17.37 -7.34 -0.13
C TRP A 392 17.06 -6.45 -1.32
N GLN A 393 17.60 -5.24 -1.31
CA GLN A 393 17.41 -4.25 -2.35
C GLN A 393 18.77 -3.76 -2.83
N TYR A 394 18.92 -3.64 -4.14
CA TYR A 394 20.10 -3.09 -4.80
C TYR A 394 19.69 -2.01 -5.82
N PHE A 395 20.30 -0.83 -5.73
CA PHE A 395 20.02 0.31 -6.59
C PHE A 395 21.17 0.51 -7.58
N TRP A 396 20.84 0.69 -8.86
CA TRP A 396 21.81 1.04 -9.88
C TRP A 396 21.45 2.40 -10.45
N ASN A 397 22.27 3.40 -10.13
CA ASN A 397 22.12 4.74 -10.70
C ASN A 397 23.03 4.83 -11.92
N SER A 398 22.47 5.11 -13.09
CA SER A 398 23.28 5.60 -14.22
C SER A 398 23.46 7.11 -14.04
N HIS A 399 24.72 7.54 -13.97
CA HIS A 399 25.07 8.96 -14.07
C HIS A 399 25.19 9.38 -15.52
#